data_AF-A0A4Y2CN03-F1
#
_entry.id   AF-A0A4Y2CN03-F1
#
_cell.length_a   1.000
_cell.length_b   1.000
_cell.length_c   1.000
_cell.angle_alpha   90.00
_cell.angle_beta   90.00
_cell.angle_gamma   90.00
#
_symmetry.space_group_name_H-M   'P 1'
#
loop_
_entity.id
_entity.type
_entity.pdbx_description
1 polymer ?
#
loop_
_entity_poly.entity_id
_entity_poly.type
_entity_poly.pdbx_seq_one_letter_code
_entity_poly.pdbx_strand_id
1 'polypeptide(L)'
;FFSNVDLDLNTAVAQSVQFFIAGFDTISAAISNVAYLLALHPEIQKRTYEEIRDVLQKTEGELSYDALQEMNYLDSVLCETLRLYPAFARPITDNRFLEASVGWRITERVFMN
;
A
#
# COMPACT_ATOMS: atom_id res chain seq x y z
N PHE A 1 14.51 25.00 23.78
CA PHE A 1 14.16 23.57 23.62
C PHE A 1 13.61 23.26 22.22
N PHE A 2 13.08 24.23 21.46
CA PHE A 2 12.98 24.12 20.01
C PHE A 2 13.99 25.08 19.36
N SER A 3 15.24 24.65 19.23
CA SER A 3 16.12 25.28 18.26
C SER A 3 15.59 24.88 16.89
N ASN A 4 15.34 25.87 16.03
CA ASN A 4 15.00 25.67 14.62
C ASN A 4 15.94 24.61 14.03
N VAL A 5 15.40 23.42 13.78
CA VAL A 5 16.09 22.43 12.96
C VAL A 5 15.95 22.96 11.56
N ASP A 6 16.88 23.81 11.15
CA ASP A 6 16.99 24.19 9.75
C ASP A 6 17.17 22.90 8.95
N LEU A 7 16.29 22.69 7.97
CA LEU A 7 16.38 21.58 7.02
C LEU A 7 17.65 21.80 6.20
N ASP A 8 18.79 21.32 6.72
CA ASP A 8 20.04 21.26 5.98
C ASP A 8 19.82 20.47 4.69
N LEU A 9 20.46 20.89 3.60
CA LEU A 9 20.30 20.27 2.29
C LEU A 9 20.59 18.77 2.36
N ASN A 10 21.58 18.35 3.15
CA ASN A 10 21.90 16.93 3.32
C ASN A 10 20.77 16.17 4.03
N THR A 11 20.13 16.78 5.03
CA THR A 11 18.98 16.19 5.72
C THR A 11 17.78 16.10 4.78
N ALA A 12 17.51 17.14 3.99
CA ALA A 12 16.43 17.14 3.01
C ALA A 12 16.62 16.06 1.93
N VAL A 13 17.85 15.91 1.41
CA VAL A 13 18.20 14.84 0.45
C VAL A 13 18.07 13.46 1.10
N ALA A 14 18.60 13.26 2.31
CA ALA A 14 18.50 12.00 3.03
C ALA A 14 17.04 11.57 3.27
N GLN A 15 16.18 12.50 3.69
CA GLN A 15 14.74 12.23 3.86
C GLN A 15 14.06 11.92 2.52
N SER A 16 14.41 12.63 1.45
CA SER A 16 13.85 12.39 0.11
C SER A 16 14.16 10.98 -0.40
N VAL A 17 15.39 10.51 -0.19
CA VAL A 17 15.80 9.14 -0.52
C VAL A 17 15.04 8.13 0.35
N GLN A 18 14.84 8.42 1.63
CA GLN A 18 14.09 7.53 2.51
C GLN A 18 12.62 7.40 2.10
N PHE A 19 11.96 8.50 1.71
CA PHE A 19 10.59 8.46 1.18
C PHE A 19 10.51 7.66 -0.12
N PHE A 20 11.51 7.82 -1.00
CA PHE A 20 11.57 7.06 -2.24
C PHE A 20 11.66 5.55 -1.97
N ILE A 21 12.57 5.11 -1.09
CA ILE A 21 12.75 3.68 -0.77
C ILE A 21 11.49 3.11 -0.11
N ALA A 22 10.94 3.81 0.89
CA ALA A 22 9.73 3.35 1.59
C ALA A 22 8.51 3.23 0.66
N GLY A 23 8.36 4.17 -0.29
CA GLY A 23 7.30 4.11 -1.30
C GLY A 23 7.57 3.08 -2.40
N PHE A 24 8.83 2.88 -2.78
CA PHE A 24 9.21 1.98 -3.86
C PHE A 24 8.94 0.52 -3.50
N ASP A 25 9.42 0.05 -2.35
CA ASP A 25 9.29 -1.36 -1.97
C ASP A 25 7.82 -1.77 -1.84
N THR A 26 6.99 -0.89 -1.28
CA THR A 26 5.55 -1.16 -1.10
C THR A 26 4.77 -1.19 -2.41
N ILE A 27 5.00 -0.21 -3.29
CA ILE A 27 4.31 -0.14 -4.59
C ILE A 27 4.77 -1.26 -5.52
N SER A 28 6.07 -1.56 -5.54
CA SER A 28 6.65 -2.65 -6.35
C SER A 28 6.05 -4.01 -5.96
N ALA A 29 5.94 -4.28 -4.65
CA ALA A 29 5.27 -5.48 -4.16
C ALA A 29 3.78 -5.51 -4.51
N ALA A 30 3.06 -4.39 -4.33
CA ALA A 30 1.64 -4.31 -4.65
C ALA A 30 1.37 -4.60 -6.13
N ILE A 31 2.09 -3.96 -7.06
CA ILE A 31 1.92 -4.17 -8.50
C ILE A 31 2.23 -5.62 -8.87
N SER A 32 3.29 -6.20 -8.30
CA SER A 32 3.67 -7.60 -8.53
C SER A 32 2.56 -8.56 -8.10
N ASN A 33 1.96 -8.33 -6.92
CA ASN A 33 0.86 -9.14 -6.41
C ASN A 33 -0.41 -8.97 -7.24
N VAL A 34 -0.75 -7.75 -7.67
CA VAL A 34 -1.91 -7.50 -8.54
C VAL A 34 -1.73 -8.24 -9.86
N ALA A 35 -0.57 -8.09 -10.51
CA ALA A 35 -0.28 -8.77 -11.77
C ALA A 35 -0.34 -10.30 -11.63
N TYR A 36 0.18 -10.84 -10.53
CA TYR A 36 0.11 -12.26 -10.23
C TYR A 36 -1.33 -12.75 -10.06
N LEU A 37 -2.14 -12.05 -9.26
CA LEU A 37 -3.56 -12.41 -9.06
C LEU A 37 -4.37 -12.30 -10.35
N LEU A 38 -4.14 -11.27 -11.16
CA LEU A 38 -4.79 -11.13 -12.47
C LEU A 38 -4.41 -12.27 -13.42
N ALA A 39 -3.16 -12.73 -13.41
CA ALA A 39 -2.73 -13.87 -14.21
C ALA A 39 -3.36 -15.20 -13.77
N LEU A 40 -3.65 -15.36 -12.47
CA LEU A 40 -4.35 -16.52 -11.94
C LEU A 40 -5.87 -16.49 -12.16
N HIS A 41 -6.44 -15.30 -12.35
CA HIS A 41 -7.88 -15.07 -12.50
C HIS A 41 -8.23 -14.39 -13.84
N PRO A 42 -8.17 -15.11 -14.98
CA PRO A 42 -8.41 -14.55 -16.31
C PRO A 42 -9.79 -13.87 -16.46
N GLU A 43 -10.80 -14.34 -15.73
CA GLU A 43 -12.13 -13.75 -15.70
C GLU A 43 -12.14 -12.35 -15.09
N ILE A 44 -11.39 -12.15 -13.99
CA ILE A 44 -11.24 -10.86 -13.32
C ILE A 44 -10.40 -9.94 -14.19
N GLN A 45 -9.32 -10.46 -14.79
CA GLN A 45 -8.49 -9.71 -15.73
C GLN A 45 -9.29 -9.19 -16.91
N LYS A 46 -10.12 -10.04 -17.54
CA LYS A 46 -10.96 -9.65 -18.67
C LYS A 46 -11.93 -8.54 -18.27
N ARG A 47 -12.61 -8.68 -17.14
CA ARG A 47 -13.56 -7.68 -16.65
C ARG A 47 -12.88 -6.34 -16.34
N THR A 48 -11.70 -6.39 -15.71
CA THR A 48 -10.91 -5.18 -15.42
C THR A 48 -10.45 -4.49 -16.71
N TYR A 49 -10.01 -5.26 -17.70
CA TYR A 49 -9.63 -4.74 -19.01
C TYR A 49 -10.80 -4.09 -19.75
N GLU A 50 -11.98 -4.71 -19.70
CA GLU A 50 -13.21 -4.15 -20.28
C GLU A 50 -13.56 -2.80 -19.63
N GLU A 51 -13.51 -2.70 -18.30
CA GLU A 51 -13.72 -1.42 -17.61
C GLU A 51 -12.73 -0.35 -18.06
N ILE A 52 -11.43 -0.65 -18.06
CA ILE A 52 -10.38 0.30 -18.48
C ILE A 52 -10.63 0.77 -19.91
N ARG A 53 -10.95 -0.14 -20.82
CA ARG A 53 -11.23 0.19 -22.22
C ARG A 53 -12.46 1.08 -22.34
N ASP A 54 -13.54 0.76 -21.62
CA ASP A 54 -14.79 1.49 -21.69
C ASP A 54 -14.65 2.90 -21.08
N VAL A 55 -13.84 3.07 -20.02
CA VAL A 55 -13.50 4.38 -19.47
C VAL A 55 -12.65 5.18 -20.45
N LEU A 56 -11.58 4.60 -21.02
CA LEU A 56 -10.74 5.29 -21.98
C LEU A 56 -11.50 5.71 -23.25
N GLN A 57 -12.48 4.92 -23.69
CA GLN A 57 -13.35 5.29 -24.82
C GLN A 57 -14.19 6.54 -24.52
N LYS A 58 -14.64 6.72 -23.28
CA LYS A 58 -15.39 7.92 -22.86
C LYS A 58 -14.51 9.18 -22.81
N THR A 59 -13.22 9.01 -22.56
CA THR A 59 -12.24 10.12 -22.45
C THR A 59 -11.44 10.32 -23.74
N GLU A 60 -11.96 9.86 -24.89
CA GLU A 60 -11.29 9.99 -26.20
C GLU A 60 -9.86 9.40 -26.23
N GLY A 61 -9.58 8.42 -25.37
CA GLY A 61 -8.27 7.79 -25.22
C GLY A 61 -7.29 8.53 -24.31
N GLU A 62 -7.69 9.64 -23.69
CA GLU A 62 -6.84 10.38 -22.75
C GLU A 62 -6.91 9.77 -21.34
N LEU A 63 -5.75 9.44 -20.78
CA LEU A 63 -5.63 9.00 -19.39
C LEU A 63 -5.52 10.23 -18.48
N SER A 64 -6.67 10.77 -18.08
CA SER A 64 -6.77 11.86 -17.11
C SER A 64 -6.95 11.35 -15.67
N TYR A 65 -6.75 12.22 -14.68
CA TYR A 65 -7.00 11.90 -13.28
C TYR A 65 -8.47 11.52 -13.05
N ASP A 66 -9.40 12.24 -13.69
CA ASP A 66 -10.82 11.97 -13.60
C ASP A 66 -11.17 10.60 -14.23
N ALA A 67 -10.52 10.24 -15.35
CA ALA A 67 -10.68 8.92 -15.94
C ALA A 67 -10.21 7.80 -15.00
N LEU A 68 -9.10 8.00 -14.28
CA LEU A 68 -8.65 7.03 -13.28
C LEU A 68 -9.65 6.87 -12.13
N GLN A 69 -10.30 7.95 -11.68
CA GLN A 69 -11.32 7.87 -10.63
C GLN A 69 -12.58 7.10 -11.05
N GLU A 70 -12.86 7.02 -12.36
CA GLU A 70 -13.99 6.25 -12.89
C GLU A 70 -13.73 4.73 -12.94
N MET A 71 -12.47 4.28 -12.77
CA MET A 71 -12.07 2.86 -12.80
C MET A 71 -12.32 2.15 -11.46
N ASN A 72 -13.59 2.07 -11.05
CA ASN A 72 -14.01 1.57 -9.73
C ASN A 72 -13.70 0.08 -9.50
N TYR A 73 -13.77 -0.76 -10.54
CA TYR A 73 -13.48 -2.18 -10.43
C TYR A 73 -11.97 -2.42 -10.30
N LEU A 74 -11.15 -1.67 -11.05
CA LEU A 74 -9.69 -1.70 -10.87
C LEU A 74 -9.29 -1.33 -9.43
N ASP A 75 -9.90 -0.28 -8.85
CA ASP A 75 -9.68 0.09 -7.44
C ASP A 75 -10.07 -1.03 -6.48
N SER A 76 -11.22 -1.68 -6.73
CA SER A 76 -11.67 -2.83 -5.95
C SER A 76 -10.69 -4.01 -6.01
N VAL A 77 -10.10 -4.29 -7.19
CA VAL A 77 -9.08 -5.34 -7.37
C VAL A 77 -7.81 -5.01 -6.59
N LEU A 78 -7.39 -3.73 -6.60
CA LEU A 78 -6.23 -3.28 -5.83
C LEU A 78 -6.48 -3.41 -4.32
N CYS A 79 -7.65 -2.97 -3.84
CA CYS A 79 -8.06 -3.13 -2.44
C CYS A 79 -8.05 -4.60 -2.00
N GLU A 80 -8.61 -5.50 -2.81
CA GLU A 80 -8.65 -6.93 -2.48
C GLU A 80 -7.25 -7.55 -2.50
N THR A 81 -6.39 -7.12 -3.42
CA THR A 81 -4.99 -7.55 -3.46
C THR A 81 -4.26 -7.14 -2.19
N LEU A 82 -4.43 -5.90 -1.73
CA LEU A 82 -3.83 -5.41 -0.48
C LEU A 82 -4.43 -6.06 0.77
N ARG A 83 -5.70 -6.49 0.72
CA ARG A 83 -6.33 -7.27 1.79
C ARG A 83 -5.68 -8.65 1.93
N LEU A 84 -5.35 -9.30 0.81
CA LEU A 84 -4.70 -10.61 0.79
C LEU A 84 -3.19 -10.52 1.06
N TYR A 85 -2.54 -9.52 0.47
CA TYR A 85 -1.10 -9.29 0.56
C TYR A 85 -0.82 -7.86 1.05
N PRO A 86 -0.91 -7.62 2.38
CA PRO A 86 -0.64 -6.32 2.94
C PRO A 86 0.84 -5.95 2.74
N ALA A 87 1.10 -4.72 2.28
CA ALA A 87 2.46 -4.23 2.01
C ALA A 87 3.33 -4.11 3.28
N PHE A 88 2.70 -3.96 4.45
CA PHE A 88 3.37 -4.00 5.74
C PHE A 88 2.68 -4.99 6.66
N ALA A 89 3.43 -6.00 7.12
CA ALA A 89 3.01 -6.81 8.26
C ALA A 89 2.87 -5.89 9.48
N ARG A 90 1.86 -6.15 10.32
CA ARG A 90 1.56 -5.38 11.52
C ARG A 90 2.86 -5.11 12.30
N PRO A 91 3.27 -3.84 12.49
CA PRO A 91 4.47 -3.55 13.27
C PRO A 91 4.25 -4.08 14.69
N ILE A 92 5.25 -4.82 15.20
CA ILE A 92 5.26 -5.26 16.59
C ILE A 92 5.53 -4.00 17.41
N THR A 93 4.47 -3.30 17.79
CA THR A 93 4.56 -2.22 18.76
C THR A 93 4.92 -2.80 20.12
N ASP A 94 5.82 -2.11 20.84
CA ASP A 94 6.16 -2.43 22.22
C ASP A 94 4.88 -2.67 23.04
N ASN A 95 4.82 -3.82 23.73
CA ASN A 95 3.63 -4.31 24.43
C ASN A 95 3.12 -3.34 25.51
N ARG A 96 3.95 -2.36 25.93
CA ARG A 96 3.61 -1.36 26.96
C ARG A 96 2.34 -0.55 26.64
N PHE A 97 2.01 -0.31 25.37
CA PHE A 97 0.77 0.41 25.00
C PHE A 97 -0.47 -0.50 24.97
N LEU A 98 -0.30 -1.81 24.77
CA LEU A 98 -1.38 -2.78 24.89
C LEU A 98 -1.70 -3.06 26.37
N GLU A 99 -0.69 -3.06 27.24
CA GLU A 99 -0.89 -3.20 28.69
C GLU A 99 -1.83 -2.12 29.27
N ALA A 100 -1.75 -0.89 28.76
CA ALA A 100 -2.56 0.23 29.24
C ALA A 100 -4.01 0.23 28.72
N SER A 101 -4.29 -0.40 27.58
CA SER A 101 -5.61 -0.34 26.93
C SER A 101 -6.46 -1.61 27.13
N VAL A 102 -5.84 -2.78 27.28
CA VAL A 102 -6.58 -4.05 27.35
C VAL A 102 -6.33 -4.88 28.62
N GLY A 103 -5.45 -4.45 29.54
CA GLY A 103 -5.32 -5.06 30.88
C GLY A 103 -4.89 -6.54 30.95
N TRP A 104 -4.71 -7.22 29.82
CA TRP A 104 -4.20 -8.58 29.75
C TRP A 104 -2.69 -8.59 29.58
N ARG A 105 -1.97 -9.10 30.58
CA ARG A 105 -0.52 -9.36 30.52
C ARG A 105 -0.25 -10.61 29.69
N ILE A 106 0.37 -10.46 28.52
CA ILE A 106 0.97 -11.60 27.82
C ILE A 106 2.30 -11.91 28.52
N THR A 107 2.29 -12.85 29.45
CA THR A 107 3.52 -13.36 30.09
C THR A 107 4.40 -14.09 29.08
N GLU A 108 5.72 -13.97 29.23
CA GLU A 108 6.85 -14.42 28.39
C GLU A 108 6.91 -15.92 28.04
N ARG A 109 5.84 -16.69 28.22
CA ARG A 109 5.83 -18.16 28.10
C ARG A 109 5.53 -18.69 26.68
N VAL A 110 5.61 -17.84 25.65
CA VAL A 110 5.32 -18.23 24.25
C VAL A 110 6.58 -18.32 23.38
N PHE A 111 7.73 -17.82 23.85
CA PHE A 111 9.00 -17.82 23.09
C PHE A 111 10.06 -18.82 23.56
N MET A 112 9.71 -19.75 24.46
CA MET A 112 10.58 -20.87 24.83
C MET A 112 9.87 -22.20 24.60
N ASN A 113 9.92 -22.67 23.35
CA ASN A 113 9.98 -24.09 22.99
C ASN A 113 10.50 -24.22 21.57
#